data_AF-A0A2G2GB41-F1
#
_entry.id   AF-A0A2G2GB41-F1
#
_cell.length_a   1.000
_cell.length_b   1.000
_cell.length_c   1.000
_cell.angle_alpha   90.00
_cell.angle_beta   90.00
_cell.angle_gamma   90.00
#
_symmetry.space_group_name_H-M   'P 1'
#
loop_
_entity.id
_entity.type
_entity.pdbx_description
1 polymer ?
#
loop_
_entity_poly.entity_id
_entity_poly.type
_entity_poly.pdbx_seq_one_letter_code
_entity_poly.pdbx_strand_id
1 'polypeptide(L)' 'MSLLTSSELFAAYNDLLGNWNVLIKRINAKGGEDFMQSTPFTPEEINQLITLCHPDKHDGKKLAVEMTQKLLERRS' A
#
# COMPACT_ATOMS: atom_id res chain seq x y z
N MET A 1 23.41 -25.73 -18.54
CA MET A 1 22.36 -24.94 -17.85
C MET A 1 22.35 -23.59 -18.55
N SER A 2 21.40 -23.35 -19.45
CA SER A 2 21.35 -22.08 -20.21
C SER A 2 20.80 -20.99 -19.32
N LEU A 3 21.53 -19.88 -19.17
CA LEU A 3 21.03 -18.71 -18.46
C LEU A 3 20.04 -17.99 -19.38
N LEU A 4 18.87 -17.66 -18.83
CA LEU A 4 17.86 -16.88 -19.55
C LEU A 4 18.42 -15.50 -19.90
N THR A 5 18.13 -15.05 -21.10
CA THR A 5 18.42 -13.69 -21.53
C THR A 5 17.58 -12.68 -20.73
N SER A 6 18.03 -11.43 -20.68
CA SER A 6 17.29 -10.35 -20.00
C SER A 6 15.85 -10.22 -20.51
N SER A 7 15.63 -10.39 -21.81
CA SER A 7 14.29 -10.39 -22.42
C SER A 7 13.41 -11.54 -21.96
N GLU A 8 13.97 -12.74 -21.82
CA GLU A 8 13.23 -13.92 -21.35
C GLU A 8 12.87 -13.79 -19.87
N LEU A 9 13.78 -13.25 -19.06
CA LEU A 9 13.52 -12.93 -17.65
C LEU A 9 12.41 -11.88 -17.51
N PHE A 10 12.43 -10.84 -18.34
CA PHE A 10 11.38 -9.82 -18.35
C PHE A 10 10.02 -10.41 -18.76
N ALA A 11 9.99 -11.29 -19.77
CA ALA A 11 8.76 -11.96 -20.18
C ALA A 11 8.21 -12.87 -19.05
N ALA A 12 9.07 -13.67 -18.43
CA ALA A 12 8.70 -14.53 -17.31
C ALA A 12 8.18 -13.73 -16.10
N TYR A 13 8.81 -12.59 -15.80
CA TYR A 13 8.35 -11.69 -14.74
C TYR A 13 6.95 -11.15 -15.01
N ASN A 14 6.69 -10.66 -16.24
CA ASN A 14 5.37 -10.13 -16.59
C ASN A 14 4.28 -11.19 -16.56
N ASP A 15 4.60 -12.42 -16.97
CA ASP A 15 3.67 -13.55 -16.87
C ASP A 15 3.32 -13.86 -15.41
N LEU A 16 4.32 -13.93 -14.53
CA LEU A 16 4.12 -14.12 -13.10
C LEU A 16 3.28 -13.00 -12.48
N LEU A 17 3.56 -11.75 -12.84
CA LEU A 17 2.81 -10.59 -12.37
C LEU A 17 1.35 -10.62 -12.86
N GLY A 18 1.12 -11.03 -14.11
CA GLY A 18 -0.23 -11.24 -14.65
C GLY A 18 -1.00 -12.30 -13.86
N ASN A 19 -0.38 -13.46 -13.63
CA ASN A 19 -0.98 -14.55 -12.85
C ASN A 19 -1.30 -14.13 -11.41
N TRP A 20 -0.39 -13.38 -10.78
CA TRP A 20 -0.59 -12.79 -9.46
C TRP A 20 -1.79 -11.84 -9.42
N ASN A 21 -1.89 -10.91 -10.37
CA ASN A 21 -3.00 -9.96 -10.46
C ASN A 21 -4.35 -10.66 -10.68
N VAL A 22 -4.38 -11.74 -11.47
CA VAL A 22 -5.59 -12.56 -11.66
C VAL A 22 -6.00 -13.24 -10.35
N LEU A 23 -5.05 -13.77 -9.58
CA LEU A 23 -5.32 -14.39 -8.29
C LEU A 23 -5.91 -13.39 -7.30
N ILE A 24 -5.32 -12.20 -7.16
CA ILE A 24 -5.86 -11.13 -6.30
C ILE A 24 -7.31 -10.80 -6.68
N LYS A 25 -7.58 -10.60 -7.98
CA LYS A 25 -8.94 -10.32 -8.46
C LYS A 25 -9.93 -11.42 -8.08
N ARG A 26 -9.53 -12.69 -8.18
CA ARG A 26 -10.39 -13.83 -7.80
C ARG A 26 -10.66 -13.87 -6.31
N ILE A 27 -9.68 -13.53 -5.47
CA ILE A 27 -9.84 -13.44 -4.03
C ILE A 27 -10.80 -12.29 -3.69
N ASN A 28 -10.56 -11.09 -4.21
CA ASN A 28 -11.42 -9.92 -3.93
C ASN A 28 -12.85 -10.11 -4.47
N ALA A 29 -13.03 -10.84 -5.58
CA ALA A 29 -14.36 -11.18 -6.11
C ALA A 29 -15.20 -12.10 -5.18
N LYS A 30 -14.58 -12.77 -4.19
CA LYS A 30 -15.32 -13.52 -3.16
C LYS A 30 -15.96 -12.61 -2.11
N GLY A 31 -15.64 -11.31 -2.12
CA GLY A 31 -16.11 -10.31 -1.15
C GLY A 31 -15.28 -10.31 0.14
N GLY A 32 -15.50 -9.30 0.98
CA GLY A 32 -14.71 -9.07 2.20
C GLY A 32 -13.76 -7.87 2.06
N GLU A 33 -12.76 -7.78 2.94
CA GLU A 33 -11.68 -6.80 2.84
C GLU A 33 -10.76 -7.16 1.65
N ASP A 34 -10.32 -6.16 0.88
CA ASP A 34 -9.45 -6.38 -0.27
C ASP A 34 -8.13 -7.01 0.18
N PHE A 35 -7.77 -8.15 -0.41
CA PHE A 35 -6.65 -9.00 0.03
C PHE A 35 -5.28 -8.28 0.04
N MET A 36 -5.12 -7.22 -0.76
CA MET A 36 -3.89 -6.43 -0.87
C MET A 36 -4.13 -4.91 -0.77
N GLN A 37 -5.37 -4.45 -0.63
CA GLN A 37 -5.69 -3.05 -0.33
C GLN A 37 -6.29 -2.96 1.07
N SER A 38 -5.46 -3.08 2.09
CA SER A 38 -5.87 -2.80 3.47
C SER A 38 -5.11 -1.57 4.00
N THR A 39 -5.31 -0.43 3.34
CA THR A 39 -5.42 0.81 4.11
C THR A 39 -6.92 1.01 4.34
N PRO A 40 -7.42 0.97 5.59
CA PRO A 40 -8.85 1.23 5.86
C PRO A 40 -9.24 2.69 5.55
N PHE A 41 -8.29 3.50 5.10
CA PHE A 41 -8.42 4.91 4.79
C PHE A 41 -7.99 5.14 3.35
N THR A 42 -8.80 5.89 2.62
CA THR A 42 -8.44 6.51 1.34
C THR A 42 -7.29 7.52 1.52
N PRO A 43 -6.55 7.87 0.44
CA PRO A 43 -5.51 8.90 0.51
C PRO A 43 -6.02 10.23 1.08
N GLU A 44 -7.25 10.62 0.73
CA GLU A 44 -7.93 11.79 1.26
C GLU A 44 -8.19 11.67 2.77
N GLU A 45 -8.67 10.53 3.26
CA GLU A 45 -8.86 10.27 4.69
C GLU A 45 -7.53 10.28 5.47
N ILE A 46 -6.44 9.77 4.87
CA ILE A 46 -5.10 9.86 5.46
C ILE A 46 -4.67 11.33 5.60
N ASN A 47 -4.91 12.18 4.60
CA ASN A 47 -4.60 13.61 4.67
C ASN A 47 -5.42 14.33 5.75
N GLN A 48 -6.69 13.95 5.92
CA GLN A 48 -7.53 14.46 7.00
C GLN A 48 -7.00 14.03 8.37
N LEU A 49 -6.61 12.77 8.53
CA LEU A 49 -6.03 12.25 9.77
C LEU A 49 -4.69 12.92 10.12
N ILE A 50 -3.81 13.15 9.13
CA ILE A 50 -2.56 13.92 9.32
C ILE A 50 -2.87 15.33 9.84
N THR A 51 -3.88 15.98 9.27
CA THR A 51 -4.29 17.32 9.69
C THR A 51 -4.87 17.36 11.10
N LEU A 52 -5.53 16.29 11.54
CA LEU A 52 -6.05 16.14 12.90
C LEU A 52 -4.95 15.83 13.92
N CYS A 53 -3.98 14.99 13.54
CA CYS A 53 -2.88 14.57 14.41
C CYS A 53 -1.68 15.52 14.40
N HIS A 54 -1.68 16.58 13.58
CA HIS A 54 -0.52 17.45 13.38
C HIS A 54 0.05 17.96 14.72
N PRO A 55 1.37 17.83 14.97
CA PRO A 55 1.99 18.16 16.27
C PRO A 55 1.68 19.57 16.78
N ASP A 56 1.59 20.55 15.88
CA ASP A 56 1.27 21.95 16.23
C ASP A 56 -0.08 22.11 16.93
N LYS A 57 -1.05 21.23 16.64
CA LYS A 57 -2.38 21.26 17.29
C LYS A 57 -2.39 20.59 18.67
N HIS A 58 -1.28 19.94 19.03
CA HIS A 58 -1.14 19.13 20.25
C HIS A 58 0.11 19.50 21.04
N ASP A 59 0.58 20.76 20.92
CA ASP A 59 1.76 21.29 21.63
C ASP A 59 3.03 20.45 21.46
N GLY A 60 3.21 19.83 20.30
CA GLY A 60 4.36 18.97 20.03
C GLY A 60 4.38 17.67 20.84
N LYS A 61 3.25 17.22 21.40
CA LYS A 61 3.16 15.94 22.13
C LYS A 61 3.73 14.79 21.30
N LYS A 62 4.59 13.98 21.92
CA LYS A 62 5.28 12.84 21.29
C LYS A 62 4.32 11.91 20.53
N LEU A 63 3.15 11.64 21.10
CA LEU A 63 2.12 10.80 20.46
C LEU A 63 1.62 11.39 19.14
N ALA A 64 1.40 12.70 19.08
CA ALA A 64 0.94 13.39 17.86
C ALA A 64 2.00 13.31 16.75
N VAL A 65 3.29 13.44 17.11
CA VAL A 65 4.43 13.25 16.20
C VAL A 65 4.49 11.81 15.68
N GLU A 66 4.43 10.83 16.58
CA GLU A 66 4.49 9.41 16.21
C GLU A 66 3.33 8.99 15.30
N MET A 67 2.11 9.46 15.59
CA MET A 67 0.93 9.16 14.78
C MET A 67 0.97 9.85 13.41
N THR A 68 1.39 11.12 13.37
CA THR A 68 1.55 11.84 12.10
C THR A 68 2.58 11.16 11.19
N GLN A 69 3.70 10.70 11.75
CA GLN A 69 4.73 9.99 10.99
C GLN A 69 4.20 8.67 10.40
N LYS A 70 3.51 7.85 11.20
CA LYS A 70 2.89 6.60 10.74
C LYS A 70 1.85 6.80 9.64
N LEU A 71 1.14 7.93 9.65
CA LEU A 71 0.15 8.27 8.63
C LEU A 71 0.83 8.77 7.34
N LEU A 72 1.91 9.54 7.44
CA LEU A 72 2.70 9.98 6.28
C LEU A 72 3.30 8.80 5.51
N GLU A 73 3.74 7.75 6.20
CA GLU A 73 4.25 6.51 5.61
C GLU A 73 3.19 5.72 4.82
N ARG A 74 1.90 5.98 5.07
CA ARG A 74 0.77 5.31 4.41
C ARG A 74 0.13 6.15 3.30
N ARG A 75 0.60 7.38 3.08
CA ARG A 75 0.08 8.31 2.07
C ARG A 75 0.51 7.95 0.63
N SER A 76 1.40 6.98 0.45
CA SER A 76 2.01 6.57 -0.82
C SER A 76 1.22 5.49 -1.55
#